data_AF-A0A965G6I0-F1
#
_entry.id   AF-A0A965G6I0-F1
#
_cell.length_a   1.000
_cell.length_b   1.000
_cell.length_c   1.000
_cell.angle_alpha   90.00
_cell.angle_beta   90.00
_cell.angle_gamma   90.00
#
_symmetry.space_group_name_H-M   'P 1'
#
loop_
_entity.id
_entity.type
_entity.pdbx_description
1 polymer ?
#
loop_
_entity_poly.entity_id
_entity_poly.type
_entity_poly.pdbx_seq_one_letter_code
_entity_poly.pdbx_strand_id
1 'polypeptide(L)'
;MTLKRPVTLKQAKAFPASAKRRKAFCLRMGGMRAKLTGAKKANDPQSRINQALAAWDCDMPALLPKKAVSKGIRSRKNPVPPSSKAGMVRYADADAISRAADLYERFSGHEAEEIGRVRVNPLPRVGVAIGEVDGILYTTTRDGVVEKYIHKFRRRDKPLFVVAPDGKALFLVGGRYTFTERGIVDDSDPTR
;
A
#
# COMPACT_ATOMS: atom_id res chain seq x y z
N MET A 1 24.28 37.38 0.80
CA MET A 1 24.50 35.91 0.82
C MET A 1 23.52 35.23 -0.12
N THR A 2 23.99 34.47 -1.09
CA THR A 2 23.14 33.74 -2.05
C THR A 2 22.58 32.47 -1.40
N LEU A 3 21.25 32.36 -1.31
CA LEU A 3 20.59 31.16 -0.79
C LEU A 3 20.81 30.00 -1.77
N LYS A 4 21.55 28.98 -1.33
CA LYS A 4 21.73 27.75 -2.11
C LYS A 4 20.43 26.94 -2.09
N ARG A 5 20.08 26.38 -3.25
CA ARG A 5 18.93 25.48 -3.37
C ARG A 5 19.10 24.24 -2.47
N PRO A 6 18.00 23.63 -2.01
CA PRO A 6 18.05 22.32 -1.37
C PRO A 6 18.57 21.26 -2.36
N VAL A 7 18.92 20.09 -1.83
CA VAL A 7 19.54 19.01 -2.61
C VAL A 7 18.85 17.68 -2.31
N THR A 8 18.81 16.79 -3.30
CA THR A 8 18.24 15.44 -3.19
C THR A 8 19.16 14.51 -2.39
N LEU A 9 18.67 13.33 -2.01
CA LEU A 9 19.51 12.31 -1.37
C LEU A 9 20.68 11.89 -2.28
N LYS A 10 20.45 11.77 -3.59
CA LYS A 10 21.50 11.43 -4.57
C LYS A 10 22.64 12.45 -4.53
N GLN A 11 22.31 13.74 -4.55
CA GLN A 11 23.30 14.82 -4.45
C GLN A 11 23.97 14.89 -3.07
N ALA A 12 23.24 14.57 -2.01
CA ALA A 12 23.78 14.50 -0.65
C ALA A 12 24.78 13.36 -0.46
N LYS A 13 24.57 12.21 -1.14
CA LYS A 13 25.52 11.09 -1.14
C LYS A 13 26.82 11.43 -1.87
N ALA A 14 26.74 12.20 -2.96
CA ALA A 14 27.91 12.58 -3.73
C ALA A 14 28.81 13.61 -3.02
N PHE A 15 28.24 14.48 -2.17
CA PHE A 15 28.99 15.57 -1.55
C PHE A 15 28.64 15.79 -0.06
N PRO A 16 29.59 15.71 0.88
CA PRO A 16 29.33 15.91 2.31
C PRO A 16 28.71 17.26 2.66
N ALA A 17 29.13 18.34 1.99
CA ALA A 17 28.55 19.67 2.18
C ALA A 17 27.08 19.74 1.74
N SER A 18 26.67 18.93 0.75
CA SER A 18 25.30 18.81 0.29
C SER A 18 24.42 18.08 1.34
N ALA A 19 24.96 17.07 2.01
CA ALA A 19 24.25 16.40 3.11
C ALA A 19 23.88 17.36 4.26
N LYS A 20 24.80 18.25 4.66
CA LYS A 20 24.52 19.29 5.68
C LYS A 20 23.38 20.23 5.24
N ARG A 21 23.35 20.64 3.96
CA ARG A 21 22.27 21.49 3.42
C ARG A 21 20.92 20.78 3.39
N ARG A 22 20.88 19.51 2.96
CA ARG A 22 19.66 18.70 2.98
C ARG A 22 19.11 18.56 4.40
N LYS A 23 19.96 18.26 5.38
CA LYS A 23 19.59 18.17 6.79
C LYS A 23 18.96 19.47 7.31
N ALA A 24 19.59 20.62 7.02
CA ALA A 24 19.08 21.92 7.44
C ALA A 24 17.70 22.22 6.82
N PHE A 25 17.54 21.94 5.53
CA PHE A 25 16.27 22.09 4.84
C PHE A 25 15.16 21.20 5.45
N CYS A 26 15.41 19.91 5.62
CA CYS A 26 14.42 18.97 6.15
C CYS A 26 14.02 19.28 7.59
N LEU A 27 14.95 19.73 8.44
CA LEU A 27 14.62 20.19 9.79
C LEU A 27 13.71 21.41 9.78
N ARG A 28 14.02 22.41 8.96
CA ARG A 28 13.24 23.64 8.87
C ARG A 28 11.83 23.38 8.33
N MET A 29 11.73 22.69 7.19
CA MET A 29 10.45 22.42 6.55
C MET A 29 9.61 21.40 7.34
N GLY A 30 10.25 20.38 7.94
CA GLY A 30 9.59 19.44 8.83
C GLY A 30 9.05 20.12 10.10
N GLY A 31 9.81 21.06 10.68
CA GLY A 31 9.36 21.87 11.80
C GLY A 31 8.22 22.83 11.45
N MET A 32 8.28 23.46 10.27
CA MET A 32 7.20 24.30 9.74
C MET A 32 5.92 23.49 9.52
N ARG A 33 6.04 22.26 9.00
CA ARG A 33 4.92 21.33 8.85
C ARG A 33 4.31 20.98 10.21
N ALA A 34 5.14 20.70 11.22
CA ALA A 34 4.65 20.31 12.54
C ALA A 34 3.98 21.45 13.31
N LYS A 35 4.47 22.69 13.19
CA LYS A 35 4.00 23.83 13.99
C LYS A 35 2.97 24.70 13.29
N LEU A 36 3.11 24.95 11.98
CA LEU A 36 2.36 25.97 11.26
C LEU A 36 1.38 25.39 10.24
N THR A 37 1.43 24.08 9.97
CA THR A 37 0.51 23.44 9.03
C THR A 37 -0.56 22.68 9.80
N GLY A 38 -1.81 23.11 9.66
CA GLY A 38 -2.95 22.42 10.28
C GLY A 38 -3.05 20.95 9.84
N ALA A 39 -3.62 20.10 10.69
CA ALA A 39 -3.64 18.64 10.53
C ALA A 39 -4.11 18.18 9.13
N LYS A 40 -5.16 18.80 8.59
CA LYS A 40 -5.68 18.50 7.24
C LYS A 40 -4.60 18.63 6.16
N LYS A 41 -3.90 19.77 6.12
CA LYS A 41 -2.83 20.02 5.13
C LYS A 41 -1.58 19.20 5.44
N ALA A 42 -1.24 19.00 6.72
CA ALA A 42 -0.09 18.20 7.10
C ALA A 42 -0.22 16.74 6.66
N ASN A 43 -1.45 16.20 6.67
CA ASN A 43 -1.76 14.83 6.25
C ASN A 43 -2.04 14.67 4.75
N ASP A 44 -2.30 15.75 4.02
CA ASP A 44 -2.53 15.72 2.56
C ASP A 44 -1.20 15.64 1.79
N PRO A 45 -0.88 14.53 1.11
CA PRO A 45 0.35 14.41 0.32
C PRO A 45 0.46 15.39 -0.84
N GLN A 46 -0.67 15.95 -1.30
CA GLN A 46 -0.71 16.98 -2.35
C GLN A 46 -0.53 18.40 -1.81
N SER A 47 -0.46 18.59 -0.49
CA SER A 47 -0.16 19.90 0.07
C SER A 47 1.23 20.39 -0.38
N ARG A 48 1.34 21.70 -0.65
CA ARG A 48 2.60 22.31 -1.12
C ARG A 48 3.79 22.00 -0.22
N ILE A 49 3.58 21.90 1.10
CA ILE A 49 4.65 21.57 2.05
C ILE A 49 5.10 20.12 1.97
N ASN A 50 4.16 19.17 1.77
CA ASN A 50 4.48 17.76 1.61
C ASN A 50 5.14 17.49 0.26
N GLN A 51 4.68 18.14 -0.81
CA GLN A 51 5.35 18.11 -2.12
C GLN A 51 6.79 18.65 -2.03
N ALA A 52 7.00 19.77 -1.32
CA ALA A 52 8.34 20.32 -1.11
C ALA A 52 9.23 19.37 -0.32
N LEU A 53 8.76 18.80 0.79
CA LEU A 53 9.52 17.82 1.58
C LEU A 53 9.84 16.56 0.76
N ALA A 54 8.90 16.09 -0.06
CA ALA A 54 9.05 14.90 -0.89
C ALA A 54 10.04 15.11 -2.04
N ALA A 55 10.05 16.30 -2.66
CA ALA A 55 10.97 16.65 -3.74
C ALA A 55 12.46 16.61 -3.31
N TRP A 56 12.73 16.77 -2.01
CA TRP A 56 14.09 16.77 -1.45
C TRP A 56 14.37 15.55 -0.55
N ASP A 57 13.58 14.50 -0.72
CA ASP A 57 13.72 13.20 -0.05
C ASP A 57 13.68 13.28 1.48
N CYS A 58 12.99 14.25 2.08
CA CYS A 58 13.02 14.44 3.53
C CYS A 58 12.33 13.31 4.34
N ASP A 59 11.70 12.35 3.67
CA ASP A 59 11.17 11.10 4.23
C ASP A 59 12.14 9.92 4.17
N MET A 60 13.27 10.05 3.47
CA MET A 60 14.29 9.01 3.41
C MET A 60 15.28 9.14 4.57
N PRO A 61 15.41 8.14 5.46
CA PRO A 61 16.24 8.23 6.66
C PRO A 61 17.75 8.28 6.36
N ALA A 62 18.18 7.88 5.17
CA ALA A 62 19.59 7.95 4.77
C ALA A 62 20.15 9.38 4.91
N LEU A 63 21.26 9.51 5.64
CA LEU A 63 21.96 10.76 5.93
C LEU A 63 21.14 11.80 6.72
N LEU A 64 20.02 11.41 7.35
CA LEU A 64 19.22 12.26 8.22
C LEU A 64 19.12 11.69 9.63
N PRO A 65 19.19 12.52 10.69
CA PRO A 65 18.80 12.08 12.02
C PRO A 65 17.30 11.84 12.06
N LYS A 66 16.83 10.92 12.92
CA LYS A 66 15.40 10.56 13.06
C LYS A 66 14.47 11.78 13.15
N LYS A 67 14.85 12.81 13.90
CA LYS A 67 14.08 14.06 14.06
C LYS A 67 13.92 14.90 12.79
N ALA A 68 14.77 14.69 11.77
CA ALA A 68 14.70 15.38 10.49
C ALA A 68 13.93 14.59 9.43
N VAL A 69 13.51 13.35 9.73
CA VAL A 69 12.77 12.50 8.80
C VAL A 69 11.28 12.81 8.89
N SER A 70 10.73 13.37 7.82
CA SER A 70 9.31 13.70 7.72
C SER A 70 8.49 12.46 7.35
N LYS A 71 7.48 12.13 8.15
CA LYS A 71 6.60 10.97 7.92
C LYS A 71 5.31 11.38 7.19
N GLY A 72 4.80 10.49 6.33
CA GLY A 72 3.49 10.67 5.69
C GLY A 72 3.42 11.83 4.71
N ILE A 73 4.53 12.19 4.06
CA ILE A 73 4.58 13.29 3.07
C ILE A 73 4.30 12.82 1.64
N ARG A 74 4.66 11.58 1.30
CA ARG A 74 4.32 10.97 0.01
C ARG A 74 3.04 10.18 0.20
N SER A 75 2.13 10.31 -0.77
CA SER A 75 1.05 9.36 -0.90
C SER A 75 1.74 8.02 -1.15
N ARG A 76 1.34 6.98 -0.42
CA ARG A 76 1.50 5.62 -0.95
C ARG A 76 0.57 5.55 -2.17
N LYS A 77 0.96 6.18 -3.29
CA LYS A 77 0.25 5.96 -4.54
C LYS A 77 0.28 4.45 -4.72
N ASN A 78 -0.90 3.84 -4.81
CA ASN A 78 -0.96 2.46 -5.27
C ASN A 78 -0.20 2.46 -6.59
N PRO A 79 0.93 1.74 -6.71
CA PRO A 79 1.73 1.78 -7.93
C PRO A 79 0.90 1.34 -9.12
N VAL A 80 -0.12 0.51 -8.87
CA VAL A 80 -1.09 0.08 -9.86
C VAL A 80 -2.34 0.98 -9.80
N PRO A 81 -2.74 1.62 -10.91
CA PRO A 81 -3.98 2.39 -10.97
C PRO A 81 -5.23 1.51 -10.77
N PRO A 82 -6.37 2.11 -10.39
CA PRO A 82 -7.66 1.41 -10.44
C PRO A 82 -7.95 0.89 -11.85
N SER A 83 -8.70 -0.22 -11.95
CA SER A 83 -9.09 -0.75 -13.26
C SER A 83 -10.08 0.18 -13.98
N SER A 84 -10.27 -0.04 -15.28
CA SER A 84 -11.30 0.64 -16.09
C SER A 84 -12.73 0.45 -15.56
N LYS A 85 -12.99 -0.62 -14.80
CA LYS A 85 -14.29 -0.94 -14.19
C LYS A 85 -14.38 -0.59 -12.70
N ALA A 86 -13.34 -0.01 -12.10
CA ALA A 86 -13.33 0.33 -10.69
C ALA A 86 -14.51 1.25 -10.33
N GLY A 87 -15.20 0.95 -9.22
CA GLY A 87 -16.37 1.71 -8.75
C GLY A 87 -17.70 1.39 -9.45
N MET A 88 -17.71 0.57 -10.51
CA MET A 88 -18.93 0.12 -11.17
C MET A 88 -19.51 -1.11 -10.46
N VAL A 89 -20.22 -0.91 -9.35
CA VAL A 89 -20.92 -2.02 -8.68
C VAL A 89 -22.16 -2.37 -9.52
N ARG A 90 -22.17 -3.57 -10.12
CA ARG A 90 -23.27 -4.01 -10.99
C ARG A 90 -24.24 -4.97 -10.29
N TYR A 91 -23.75 -5.75 -9.31
CA TYR A 91 -24.49 -6.90 -8.78
C TYR A 91 -24.49 -7.00 -7.25
N ALA A 92 -24.74 -5.88 -6.54
CA ALA A 92 -24.68 -5.83 -5.07
C ALA A 92 -25.61 -6.84 -4.36
N ASP A 93 -26.83 -7.05 -4.88
CA ASP A 93 -27.87 -7.90 -4.29
C ASP A 93 -28.02 -9.28 -4.96
N ALA A 94 -27.07 -9.69 -5.80
CA ALA A 94 -27.16 -10.91 -6.61
C ALA A 94 -26.67 -12.18 -5.87
N ASP A 95 -26.61 -13.33 -6.52
CA ASP A 95 -26.08 -14.56 -5.93
C ASP A 95 -24.55 -14.51 -5.69
N ALA A 96 -23.99 -15.58 -5.11
CA ALA A 96 -22.55 -15.62 -4.80
C ALA A 96 -21.66 -15.63 -6.05
N ILE A 97 -22.11 -16.20 -7.16
CA ILE A 97 -21.36 -16.27 -8.41
C ILE A 97 -21.32 -14.88 -9.05
N SER A 98 -22.47 -14.20 -9.13
CA SER A 98 -22.54 -12.82 -9.64
C SER A 98 -21.70 -11.85 -8.81
N ARG A 99 -21.69 -11.99 -7.47
CA ARG A 99 -20.80 -11.18 -6.61
C ARG A 99 -19.31 -11.48 -6.85
N ALA A 100 -18.96 -12.74 -7.09
CA ALA A 100 -17.58 -13.11 -7.40
C ALA A 100 -17.14 -12.56 -8.76
N ALA A 101 -18.02 -12.62 -9.78
CA ALA A 101 -17.81 -12.00 -11.07
C ALA A 101 -17.62 -10.49 -10.92
N ASP A 102 -18.56 -9.78 -10.28
CA ASP A 102 -18.47 -8.32 -10.03
C ASP A 102 -17.15 -7.92 -9.36
N LEU A 103 -16.73 -8.65 -8.32
CA LEU A 103 -15.47 -8.39 -7.64
C LEU A 103 -14.26 -8.58 -8.56
N TYR A 104 -14.25 -9.65 -9.35
CA TYR A 104 -13.20 -9.92 -10.32
C TYR A 104 -13.12 -8.79 -11.36
N GLU A 105 -14.25 -8.44 -11.98
CA GLU A 105 -14.29 -7.42 -13.03
C GLU A 105 -13.84 -6.04 -12.52
N ARG A 106 -14.31 -5.62 -11.35
CA ARG A 106 -13.89 -4.34 -10.77
C ARG A 106 -12.40 -4.34 -10.42
N PHE A 107 -11.84 -5.48 -10.03
CA PHE A 107 -10.41 -5.59 -9.75
C PHE A 107 -9.55 -5.68 -11.01
N SER A 108 -9.96 -6.44 -12.03
CA SER A 108 -9.16 -6.72 -13.23
C SER A 108 -9.42 -5.76 -14.38
N GLY A 109 -10.62 -5.20 -14.48
CA GLY A 109 -11.12 -4.46 -15.65
C GLY A 109 -11.62 -5.37 -16.78
N HIS A 110 -11.51 -6.69 -16.63
CA HIS A 110 -11.98 -7.67 -17.63
C HIS A 110 -13.44 -8.05 -17.39
N GLU A 111 -14.12 -8.60 -18.40
CA GLU A 111 -15.39 -9.31 -18.21
C GLU A 111 -15.10 -10.68 -17.59
N ALA A 112 -15.93 -11.11 -16.64
CA ALA A 112 -15.75 -12.40 -15.99
C ALA A 112 -16.20 -13.54 -16.93
N GLU A 113 -15.38 -14.59 -17.00
CA GLU A 113 -15.67 -15.80 -17.79
C GLU A 113 -15.65 -17.04 -16.88
N GLU A 114 -16.61 -17.95 -17.06
CA GLU A 114 -16.59 -19.25 -16.38
C GLU A 114 -15.56 -20.16 -17.06
N ILE A 115 -14.41 -20.35 -16.41
CA ILE A 115 -13.33 -21.19 -16.93
C ILE A 115 -13.55 -22.70 -16.69
N GLY A 116 -14.45 -23.07 -15.78
CA GLY A 116 -14.76 -24.46 -15.46
C GLY A 116 -15.11 -24.69 -13.99
N ARG A 117 -15.46 -25.94 -13.67
CA ARG A 117 -15.80 -26.37 -12.30
C ARG A 117 -14.77 -27.36 -11.79
N VAL A 118 -14.28 -27.10 -10.57
CA VAL A 118 -13.32 -27.98 -9.89
C VAL A 118 -13.92 -28.43 -8.57
N ARG A 119 -13.75 -29.73 -8.26
CA ARG A 119 -14.11 -30.25 -6.95
C ARG A 119 -13.01 -29.87 -5.97
N VAL A 120 -13.37 -29.02 -5.00
CA VAL A 120 -12.48 -28.67 -3.89
C VAL A 120 -12.67 -29.66 -2.74
N ASN A 121 -11.57 -30.01 -2.07
CA ASN A 121 -11.67 -30.76 -0.81
C ASN A 121 -12.29 -29.87 0.27
N PRO A 122 -13.10 -30.44 1.19
CA PRO A 122 -13.63 -29.69 2.32
C PRO A 122 -12.51 -29.04 3.12
N LEU A 123 -12.78 -27.85 3.65
CA LEU A 123 -11.84 -27.20 4.57
C LEU A 123 -11.62 -28.12 5.79
N PRO A 124 -10.37 -28.44 6.16
CA PRO A 124 -10.12 -29.32 7.28
C PRO A 124 -10.60 -28.67 8.57
N ARG A 125 -11.24 -29.46 9.44
CA ARG A 125 -11.75 -28.98 10.74
C ARG A 125 -10.66 -28.57 11.72
N VAL A 126 -9.44 -29.04 11.51
CA VAL A 126 -8.26 -28.77 12.32
C VAL A 126 -7.09 -28.41 11.40
N GLY A 127 -6.19 -27.56 11.86
CA GLY A 127 -5.01 -27.14 11.10
C GLY A 127 -3.88 -26.72 12.03
N VAL A 128 -2.67 -26.65 11.49
CA VAL A 128 -1.47 -26.26 12.23
C VAL A 128 -1.22 -24.78 12.02
N ALA A 129 -1.28 -23.99 13.10
CA ALA A 129 -0.99 -22.56 13.08
C ALA A 129 0.53 -22.33 13.05
N ILE A 130 1.04 -21.84 11.92
CA ILE A 130 2.48 -21.62 11.72
C ILE A 130 2.91 -20.22 12.21
N GLY A 131 2.10 -19.20 11.96
CA GLY A 131 2.42 -17.83 12.37
C GLY A 131 1.54 -16.77 11.70
N GLU A 132 1.91 -15.50 11.85
CA GLU A 132 1.21 -14.38 11.20
C GLU A 132 1.72 -14.15 9.76
N VAL A 133 0.82 -13.72 8.88
CA VAL A 133 1.16 -13.38 7.49
C VAL A 133 1.51 -11.90 7.41
N ASP A 134 2.77 -11.59 7.17
CA ASP A 134 3.24 -10.20 7.04
C ASP A 134 2.83 -9.53 5.72
N GLY A 135 2.59 -10.32 4.67
CA GLY A 135 2.19 -9.80 3.37
C GLY A 135 1.94 -10.87 2.33
N ILE A 136 1.31 -10.47 1.23
CA ILE A 136 1.01 -11.31 0.07
C ILE A 136 1.59 -10.63 -1.17
N LEU A 137 2.31 -11.40 -1.98
CA LEU A 137 2.87 -10.96 -3.24
C LEU A 137 2.25 -11.82 -4.35
N TYR A 138 1.72 -11.18 -5.38
CA TYR A 138 1.10 -11.88 -6.50
C TYR A 138 1.20 -11.08 -7.78
N THR A 139 1.13 -11.77 -8.92
CA THR A 139 1.15 -11.18 -10.26
C THR A 139 -0.18 -11.50 -10.92
N THR A 140 -0.78 -10.52 -11.59
CA THR A 140 -2.02 -10.72 -12.34
C THR A 140 -2.16 -9.66 -13.42
N THR A 141 -3.10 -9.85 -14.34
CA THR A 141 -3.37 -8.91 -15.43
C THR A 141 -4.49 -7.96 -15.04
N ARG A 142 -4.27 -6.65 -15.21
CA ARG A 142 -5.29 -5.61 -15.04
C ARG A 142 -5.32 -4.74 -16.30
N ASP A 143 -6.49 -4.59 -16.90
CA ASP A 143 -6.70 -3.87 -18.16
C ASP A 143 -5.68 -4.28 -19.26
N GLY A 144 -5.33 -5.56 -19.30
CA GLY A 144 -4.36 -6.11 -20.25
C GLY A 144 -2.88 -5.90 -19.88
N VAL A 145 -2.58 -5.20 -18.78
CA VAL A 145 -1.22 -4.99 -18.28
C VAL A 145 -0.90 -5.99 -17.17
N VAL A 146 0.26 -6.64 -17.26
CA VAL A 146 0.76 -7.53 -16.20
C VAL A 146 1.29 -6.69 -15.05
N GLU A 147 0.65 -6.81 -13.89
CA GLU A 147 0.91 -6.02 -12.70
C GLU A 147 1.39 -6.88 -11.54
N LYS A 148 2.34 -6.35 -10.77
CA LYS A 148 2.90 -7.00 -9.58
C LYS A 148 2.39 -6.32 -8.31
N TYR A 149 1.67 -7.07 -7.49
CA TYR A 149 1.09 -6.60 -6.25
C TYR A 149 1.93 -7.06 -5.06
N ILE A 150 2.09 -6.14 -4.11
CA ILE A 150 2.68 -6.42 -2.80
C ILE A 150 1.75 -5.79 -1.77
N HIS A 151 0.97 -6.62 -1.09
CA HIS A 151 0.26 -6.20 0.10
C HIS A 151 1.09 -6.51 1.33
N LYS A 152 1.28 -5.52 2.21
CA LYS A 152 1.88 -5.72 3.53
C LYS A 152 0.83 -5.40 4.57
N PHE A 153 0.45 -6.41 5.34
CA PHE A 153 -0.56 -6.27 6.37
C PHE A 153 -0.07 -5.36 7.48
N ARG A 154 -0.95 -4.49 7.95
CA ARG A 154 -0.76 -3.76 9.20
C ARG A 154 -0.82 -4.74 10.36
N ARG A 155 -0.12 -4.38 11.45
CA ARG A 155 0.05 -5.25 12.63
C ARG A 155 -1.26 -5.85 13.17
N ARG A 156 -2.38 -5.13 13.09
CA ARG A 156 -3.66 -5.58 13.65
C ARG A 156 -4.53 -6.35 12.64
N ASP A 157 -4.11 -6.41 11.38
CA ASP A 157 -4.95 -6.88 10.27
C ASP A 157 -4.44 -8.18 9.66
N LYS A 158 -3.28 -8.66 10.13
CA LYS A 158 -2.63 -9.88 9.65
C LYS A 158 -3.52 -11.11 9.84
N PRO A 159 -3.70 -11.94 8.80
CA PRO A 159 -4.27 -13.26 8.95
C PRO A 159 -3.25 -14.25 9.55
N LEU A 160 -3.76 -15.38 10.03
CA LEU A 160 -2.97 -16.52 10.48
C LEU A 160 -2.63 -17.42 9.28
N PHE A 161 -1.36 -17.79 9.16
CA PHE A 161 -0.90 -18.81 8.22
C PHE A 161 -1.12 -20.20 8.83
N VAL A 162 -2.01 -20.97 8.22
CA VAL A 162 -2.43 -22.30 8.70
C VAL A 162 -2.14 -23.35 7.63
N VAL A 163 -1.63 -24.51 8.05
CA VAL A 163 -1.35 -25.65 7.17
C VAL A 163 -2.33 -26.79 7.49
N ALA A 164 -2.81 -27.48 6.46
CA ALA A 164 -3.62 -28.69 6.63
C ALA A 164 -2.86 -29.76 7.43
N PRO A 165 -3.55 -30.67 8.16
CA PRO A 165 -2.90 -31.75 8.90
C PRO A 165 -2.05 -32.68 8.03
N ASP A 166 -2.44 -32.87 6.77
CA ASP A 166 -1.70 -33.68 5.80
C ASP A 166 -0.54 -32.93 5.12
N GLY A 167 -0.37 -31.64 5.42
CA GLY A 167 0.65 -30.78 4.83
C GLY A 167 0.39 -30.38 3.37
N LYS A 168 -0.76 -30.73 2.78
CA LYS A 168 -1.00 -30.57 1.34
C LYS A 168 -1.73 -29.30 0.95
N ALA A 169 -2.24 -28.54 1.92
CA ALA A 169 -2.93 -27.28 1.68
C ALA A 169 -2.50 -26.19 2.67
N LEU A 170 -2.46 -24.96 2.15
CA LEU A 170 -2.13 -23.74 2.87
C LEU A 170 -3.40 -22.88 2.97
N PHE A 171 -3.62 -22.29 4.13
CA PHE A 171 -4.77 -21.44 4.41
C PHE A 171 -4.34 -20.12 5.05
N LEU A 172 -5.07 -19.08 4.70
CA LEU A 172 -5.06 -17.80 5.38
C LEU A 172 -6.35 -17.72 6.19
N VAL A 173 -6.25 -17.71 7.52
CA VAL A 173 -7.42 -17.76 8.41
C VAL A 173 -7.52 -16.47 9.21
N GLY A 174 -8.71 -15.87 9.23
CA GLY A 174 -8.98 -14.61 9.92
C GLY A 174 -8.33 -13.42 9.23
N GLY A 175 -7.76 -12.50 10.02
CA GLY A 175 -7.31 -11.20 9.54
C GLY A 175 -8.45 -10.19 9.46
N ARG A 176 -8.09 -8.92 9.27
CA ARG A 176 -9.04 -7.80 9.20
C ARG A 176 -8.77 -7.00 7.96
N TYR A 177 -9.31 -7.48 6.84
CA TYR A 177 -9.14 -6.86 5.54
C TYR A 177 -10.35 -7.17 4.65
N THR A 178 -10.44 -6.44 3.55
CA THR A 178 -11.41 -6.71 2.49
C THR A 178 -10.71 -6.62 1.15
N PHE A 179 -11.01 -7.55 0.25
CA PHE A 179 -10.55 -7.46 -1.13
C PHE A 179 -11.52 -6.55 -1.91
N THR A 180 -10.97 -5.55 -2.59
CA THR A 180 -11.71 -4.52 -3.31
C THR A 180 -11.14 -4.37 -4.73
N GLU A 181 -11.66 -3.43 -5.53
CA GLU A 181 -11.06 -3.04 -6.80
C GLU A 181 -9.60 -2.58 -6.67
N ARG A 182 -9.18 -2.14 -5.49
CA ARG A 182 -7.79 -1.73 -5.19
C ARG A 182 -6.88 -2.92 -4.83
N GLY A 183 -7.43 -4.13 -4.70
CA GLY A 183 -6.77 -5.30 -4.13
C GLY A 183 -7.10 -5.47 -2.65
N ILE A 184 -6.17 -6.03 -1.87
CA ILE A 184 -6.33 -6.22 -0.43
C ILE A 184 -6.26 -4.85 0.27
N VAL A 185 -7.30 -4.51 1.05
CA VAL A 185 -7.38 -3.29 1.85
C VAL A 185 -7.59 -3.67 3.31
N ASP A 186 -6.61 -3.33 4.14
CA ASP A 186 -6.64 -3.54 5.57
C ASP A 186 -7.78 -2.74 6.23
N ASP A 187 -8.47 -3.33 7.20
CA ASP A 187 -9.56 -2.66 7.92
C ASP A 187 -9.08 -1.44 8.71
N SER A 188 -7.82 -1.46 9.16
CA SER A 188 -7.22 -0.30 9.82
C SER A 188 -6.60 0.72 8.84
N ASP A 189 -6.80 0.56 7.53
CA ASP A 189 -6.38 1.57 6.56
C ASP A 189 -7.24 2.84 6.67
N PRO A 190 -6.65 4.02 6.96
CA PRO A 190 -7.39 5.27 7.11
C PRO A 190 -7.89 5.83 5.78
N THR A 191 -7.53 5.18 4.66
CA THR A 191 -7.98 5.52 3.30
C THR A 191 -8.99 4.53 2.74
N ARG A 192 -9.47 3.62 3.58
CA ARG A 192 -10.57 2.70 3.23
C ARG A 192 -11.86 3.48 3.00
#